data_AF-A0A7V2LNK0-F1
#
_entry.id   AF-A0A7V2LNK0-F1
#
_cell.length_a   1.000
_cell.length_b   1.000
_cell.length_c   1.000
_cell.angle_alpha   90.00
_cell.angle_beta   90.00
_cell.angle_gamma   90.00
#
_symmetry.space_group_name_H-M   'P 1'
#
loop_
_entity.id
_entity.type
_entity.pdbx_description
1 polymer ?
#
loop_
_entity_poly.entity_id
_entity_poly.type
_entity_poly.pdbx_seq_one_letter_code
_entity_poly.pdbx_strand_id
1 'polypeptide(L)' 'MVQVARSVPLFRGLSEEEWLAIAPLLHGHCYPKDAYLFFQGDPPDALYVLWI' A
#
# COMPACT_ATOMS: atom_id res chain seq x y z
N MET A 1 -3.17 7.62 7.33
CA MET A 1 -2.96 6.66 6.23
C MET A 1 -1.48 6.29 6.11
N VAL A 2 -0.58 7.25 5.82
CA VAL A 2 0.89 7.05 5.75
C VAL A 2 1.49 6.32 6.96
N GLN A 3 0.99 6.58 8.17
CA GLN A 3 1.48 5.93 9.40
C GLN A 3 1.27 4.39 9.41
N VAL A 4 0.20 3.87 8.78
CA VAL A 4 -0.03 2.42 8.75
C VAL A 4 0.98 1.70 7.87
N ALA A 5 1.43 2.32 6.78
CA ALA A 5 2.47 1.71 5.97
C ALA A 5 3.79 1.51 6.75
N ARG A 6 4.09 2.30 7.79
CA ARG A 6 5.28 2.05 8.65
C ARG A 6 5.18 0.76 9.47
N SER A 7 3.97 0.26 9.74
CA SER A 7 3.80 -0.98 10.49
C SER A 7 3.89 -2.23 9.62
N VAL A 8 3.85 -2.08 8.29
CA VAL A 8 3.95 -3.19 7.35
C VAL A 8 5.39 -3.71 7.35
N PRO A 9 5.62 -5.02 7.57
CA PRO A 9 6.96 -5.59 7.61
C PRO A 9 7.82 -5.29 6.37
N LEU A 10 7.18 -5.19 5.19
CA LEU A 10 7.84 -4.86 3.92
C LEU A 10 8.59 -3.52 3.96
N PHE A 11 8.08 -2.54 4.73
CA PHE A 11 8.64 -1.19 4.80
C PHE A 11 9.50 -0.95 6.05
N ARG A 12 9.65 -1.95 6.93
CA ARG A 12 10.39 -1.81 8.20
C ARG A 12 11.88 -1.48 8.01
N GLY A 13 12.47 -1.93 6.91
CA GLY A 13 13.89 -1.73 6.62
C GLY A 13 14.24 -0.37 6.03
N LEU A 14 13.23 0.46 5.69
CA LEU A 14 13.46 1.75 5.06
C LEU A 14 14.07 2.74 6.05
N SER A 15 15.12 3.41 5.61
CA SER A 15 15.62 4.62 6.25
C SER A 15 14.58 5.74 6.21
N GLU A 16 14.81 6.80 6.99
CA GLU A 16 13.91 7.95 7.00
C GLU A 16 13.87 8.68 5.66
N GLU A 17 14.99 8.72 4.92
CA GLU A 17 15.06 9.33 3.59
C GLU A 17 14.26 8.52 2.55
N GLU A 18 14.41 7.19 2.53
CA GLU A 18 13.62 6.32 1.65
C GLU A 18 12.13 6.38 2.00
N TRP A 19 11.81 6.51 3.29
CA TRP A 19 10.45 6.70 3.73
C TRP A 19 9.84 8.00 3.22
N LEU A 20 10.58 9.11 3.26
CA LEU A 20 10.14 10.40 2.74
C LEU A 20 9.90 10.35 1.21
N ALA A 21 10.63 9.50 0.48
CA ALA A 21 10.41 9.28 -0.94
C ALA A 21 9.14 8.44 -1.24
N ILE A 22 8.83 7.44 -0.40
CA ILE A 22 7.71 6.51 -0.64
C ILE A 22 6.39 7.03 -0.08
N ALA A 23 6.40 7.74 1.06
CA ALA A 23 5.20 8.21 1.72
C ALA A 23 4.23 9.00 0.81
N PRO A 24 4.69 9.86 -0.12
CA PRO A 24 3.82 10.57 -1.06
C PRO A 24 3.18 9.66 -2.14
N LEU A 25 3.75 8.48 -2.40
CA LEU A 25 3.25 7.52 -3.39
C LEU A 25 2.11 6.64 -2.84
N LEU A 26 1.90 6.68 -1.52
CA LEU A 26 0.86 5.90 -0.87
C LEU A 26 -0.50 6.60 -1.01
N HIS A 27 -1.41 5.96 -1.75
CA HIS A 27 -2.75 6.47 -1.96
C HIS A 27 -3.79 5.71 -1.14
N GLY A 28 -4.72 6.47 -0.57
CA GLY A 28 -5.85 5.95 0.16
C GLY A 28 -6.96 5.49 -0.75
N HIS A 29 -7.28 4.19 -0.73
CA HIS A 29 -8.43 3.65 -1.47
C HIS A 29 -9.40 2.93 -0.55
N CYS A 30 -10.69 3.22 -0.74
CA CYS A 30 -11.79 2.51 -0.11
C CYS A 30 -12.60 1.83 -1.22
N TYR A 31 -12.84 0.53 -1.04
CA TYR A 31 -13.62 -0.25 -1.99
C TYR A 31 -14.92 -0.69 -1.32
N PRO A 32 -16.04 -0.78 -2.08
CA PRO A 32 -17.27 -1.29 -1.54
C PRO A 32 -17.11 -2.75 -1.14
N LYS A 33 -17.99 -3.20 -0.24
CA LYS A 33 -18.09 -4.62 0.11
C LYS A 33 -18.32 -5.44 -1.16
N ASP A 34 -17.69 -6.62 -1.21
CA ASP A 34 -17.79 -7.58 -2.32
C ASP A 34 -17.14 -7.11 -3.64
N ALA A 35 -16.30 -6.06 -3.60
CA ALA A 35 -15.47 -5.66 -4.74
C ALA A 35 -14.30 -6.61 -4.97
N TYR A 36 -14.05 -6.94 -6.24
CA TYR A 36 -12.83 -7.60 -6.71
C TYR A 36 -11.80 -6.54 -7.11
N LEU A 37 -10.57 -6.61 -6.58
CA LEU A 37 -9.51 -5.63 -6.86
C LEU A 37 -8.70 -5.97 -8.12
N PHE A 38 -8.45 -7.26 -8.36
CA PHE A 38 -7.77 -7.77 -9.54
C PHE A 38 -8.09 -9.26 -9.71
N PHE A 39 -7.89 -9.78 -10.92
CA PHE A 39 -8.04 -11.20 -11.21
C PHE A 39 -6.68 -11.86 -11.47
N GLN A 40 -6.65 -13.18 -11.35
CA GLN A 40 -5.44 -13.94 -11.64
C GLN A 40 -5.10 -13.83 -13.14
N GLY A 41 -3.85 -13.47 -13.44
CA GLY A 41 -3.36 -13.29 -14.81
C GLY A 41 -3.41 -11.84 -15.28
N ASP A 42 -4.05 -10.94 -14.53
CA ASP A 42 -3.99 -9.52 -14.82
C ASP A 42 -2.55 -8.99 -14.62
N PRO A 43 -2.13 -8.00 -15.42
CA PRO A 43 -0.90 -7.26 -15.15
C PRO A 43 -0.98 -6.60 -13.77
N PRO A 44 0.13 -6.54 -13.00
CA PRO A 44 0.11 -5.89 -11.70
C PRO A 44 0.01 -4.37 -11.84
N ASP A 45 -1.07 -3.78 -11.33
CA ASP A 45 -1.27 -2.32 -11.33
C ASP A 45 -0.64 -1.63 -10.11
N ALA A 46 -0.77 -2.24 -8.92
CA ALA A 46 -0.35 -1.63 -7.67
C ALA A 46 -0.07 -2.66 -6.56
N LEU A 47 0.68 -2.22 -5.54
CA LEU A 47 0.83 -2.92 -4.27
C LEU A 47 -0.23 -2.39 -3.30
N TYR A 48 -0.97 -3.31 -2.67
CA TYR A 48 -1.99 -2.96 -1.69
C TYR A 48 -1.53 -3.26 -0.26
N VAL A 49 -1.79 -2.31 0.64
CA VAL A 49 -1.66 -2.48 2.08
C VAL A 49 -3.05 -2.39 2.68
N LEU A 50 -3.50 -3.48 3.31
CA LEU A 50 -4.77 -3.49 4.02
C LEU A 50 -4.59 -2.85 5.41
N TRP A 51 -5.44 -1.88 5.72
CA TRP A 51 -5.56 -1.31 7.06
C TRP A 51 -7.02 -1.38 7.50
N ILE A 52 -7.22 -1.56 8.81
CA ILE A 52 -8.52 -1.50 9.50
C ILE A 52 -8.48 -0.36 10.50
#